data_AF-A0A3M0GPS6-F1
#
_entry.id   AF-A0A3M0GPS6-F1
#
_cell.length_a   1.000
_cell.length_b   1.000
_cell.length_c   1.000
_cell.angle_alpha   90.00
_cell.angle_beta   90.00
_cell.angle_gamma   90.00
#
_symmetry.space_group_name_H-M   'P 1'
#
loop_
_entity.id
_entity.type
_entity.pdbx_description
1 polymer ?
#
loop_
_entity_poly.entity_id
_entity_poly.type
_entity_poly.pdbx_seq_one_letter_code
_entity_poly.pdbx_strand_id
1 'polypeptide(L)'
;MTEDKDPIQTAHEWLEEAATTLGLDPHDATALVRELLDLTKDVAHNRFRPAAPLTAFVVGLASKDVEEARANIAELKEAVQ
;
A
#
# COMPACT_ATOMS: atom_id res chain seq x y z
N MET A 1 20.85 -4.97 -23.45
CA MET A 1 20.27 -3.83 -22.71
C MET A 1 19.10 -4.38 -21.94
N THR A 2 19.27 -4.65 -20.65
CA THR A 2 18.14 -4.85 -19.74
C THR A 2 17.51 -3.48 -19.56
N GLU A 3 16.26 -3.30 -19.97
CA GLU A 3 15.48 -2.13 -19.60
C GLU A 3 15.41 -2.09 -18.07
N ASP A 4 15.98 -1.04 -17.48
CA ASP A 4 15.88 -0.77 -16.06
C ASP A 4 14.48 -0.22 -15.83
N LYS A 5 13.53 -1.11 -15.54
CA LYS A 5 12.13 -0.74 -15.32
C LYS A 5 12.03 0.17 -14.09
N ASP A 6 11.11 1.14 -14.13
CA ASP A 6 10.78 1.97 -12.98
C ASP A 6 10.40 1.05 -11.79
N PRO A 7 11.01 1.21 -10.60
CA PRO A 7 10.66 0.43 -9.41
C PRO A 7 9.15 0.41 -9.11
N ILE A 8 8.43 1.51 -9.38
CA ILE A 8 6.97 1.57 -9.22
C ILE A 8 6.26 0.66 -10.23
N GLN A 9 6.73 0.62 -11.48
CA GLN A 9 6.17 -0.26 -12.50
C GLN A 9 6.38 -1.74 -12.13
N THR A 10 7.56 -2.11 -11.63
CA THR A 10 7.81 -3.48 -11.19
C THR A 10 6.97 -3.88 -9.97
N ALA A 11 6.74 -2.95 -9.04
CA ALA A 11 5.85 -3.18 -7.91
C ALA A 11 4.38 -3.33 -8.36
N HIS A 12 3.95 -2.54 -9.35
CA HIS A 12 2.62 -2.65 -9.94
C HIS A 12 2.41 -4.02 -10.58
N GLU A 13 3.32 -4.44 -11.47
CA GLU A 13 3.28 -5.77 -12.12
C GLU A 13 3.22 -6.90 -11.09
N TRP A 14 4.03 -6.81 -10.03
CA TRP A 14 4.00 -7.79 -8.94
C TRP A 14 2.68 -7.79 -8.15
N LEU A 15 2.12 -6.62 -7.87
CA LEU A 15 0.84 -6.51 -7.15
C LEU A 15 -0.32 -7.13 -7.94
N GLU A 16 -0.35 -6.96 -9.27
CA GLU A 16 -1.34 -7.59 -10.13
C GLU A 16 -1.23 -9.13 -10.11
N GLU A 17 0.00 -9.65 -10.18
CA GLU A 17 0.27 -11.09 -10.11
C GLU A 17 -0.13 -11.67 -8.74
N ALA A 18 0.25 -10.98 -7.65
CA ALA A 18 -0.09 -11.37 -6.30
C ALA A 18 -1.61 -11.32 -6.07
N ALA A 19 -2.29 -10.28 -6.55
CA ALA A 19 -3.74 -10.15 -6.47
C ALA A 19 -4.45 -11.31 -7.18
N THR A 20 -4.03 -11.59 -8.41
CA THR A 20 -4.57 -12.70 -9.20
C THR A 20 -4.38 -14.04 -8.48
N THR A 21 -3.19 -14.27 -7.89
CA THR A 21 -2.88 -15.49 -7.14
C THR A 21 -3.77 -15.66 -5.90
N LEU A 22 -4.15 -14.55 -5.27
CA LEU A 22 -5.00 -14.53 -4.08
C LEU A 22 -6.50 -14.41 -4.40
N GLY A 23 -6.88 -14.33 -5.67
CA GLY A 23 -8.28 -14.19 -6.11
C GLY A 23 -8.88 -12.80 -5.88
N LEU A 24 -8.05 -11.77 -5.84
CA LEU A 24 -8.43 -10.36 -5.74
C LEU A 24 -8.49 -9.72 -7.12
N ASP A 25 -9.29 -8.65 -7.27
CA ASP A 25 -9.25 -7.81 -8.47
C ASP A 25 -7.91 -7.07 -8.53
N PRO A 26 -7.10 -7.24 -9.58
CA PRO A 26 -5.84 -6.51 -9.76
C PRO A 26 -6.02 -4.99 -9.72
N HIS A 27 -7.17 -4.47 -10.18
CA HIS A 27 -7.47 -3.05 -10.13
C HIS A 27 -7.55 -2.55 -8.67
N ASP A 28 -8.21 -3.29 -7.80
CA ASP A 28 -8.34 -2.92 -6.38
C ASP A 28 -6.99 -3.03 -5.65
N ALA A 29 -6.19 -4.04 -5.99
CA ALA A 29 -4.87 -4.25 -5.41
C ALA A 29 -3.86 -3.13 -5.74
N THR A 30 -4.07 -2.40 -6.83
CA THR A 30 -3.17 -1.34 -7.29
C THR A 30 -3.74 0.06 -7.07
N ALA A 31 -5.01 0.17 -6.68
CA ALA A 31 -5.73 1.43 -6.50
C ALA A 31 -5.16 2.37 -5.43
N LEU A 32 -4.44 1.86 -4.44
CA LEU A 32 -3.95 2.61 -3.27
C LEU A 32 -2.42 2.64 -3.14
N VAL A 33 -1.68 2.29 -4.20
CA VAL A 33 -0.21 2.19 -4.14
C VAL A 33 0.43 3.49 -3.66
N ARG A 34 0.00 4.65 -4.17
CA ARG A 34 0.61 5.94 -3.81
C ARG A 34 0.31 6.30 -2.35
N GLU A 35 -0.94 6.16 -1.94
CA GLU A 35 -1.43 6.51 -0.61
C GLU A 35 -0.78 5.64 0.48
N LEU A 36 -0.63 4.34 0.23
CA LEU A 36 0.06 3.43 1.13
C LEU A 36 1.57 3.72 1.19
N LEU A 37 2.21 4.03 0.07
CA LEU A 37 3.64 4.41 0.06
C LEU A 37 3.88 5.72 0.81
N ASP A 38 2.97 6.69 0.68
CA ASP A 38 3.04 7.93 1.45
C ASP A 38 2.83 7.69 2.96
N LEU A 39 1.80 6.92 3.34
CA LEU A 39 1.56 6.58 4.75
C LEU A 39 2.75 5.85 5.37
N THR A 40 3.29 4.85 4.67
CA THR A 40 4.42 4.06 5.15
C THR A 40 5.70 4.88 5.25
N LYS A 41 5.91 5.85 4.34
CA LYS A 41 6.98 6.85 4.45
C LYS A 41 6.81 7.70 5.72
N ASP A 42 5.63 8.22 5.99
CA ASP A 42 5.37 9.06 7.16
C ASP A 42 5.58 8.27 8.47
N VAL A 43 5.07 7.03 8.54
CA VAL A 43 5.26 6.13 9.68
C VAL A 43 6.74 5.81 9.91
N ALA A 44 7.48 5.54 8.84
CA ALA A 44 8.91 5.24 8.93
C ALA A 44 9.72 6.42 9.46
N HIS A 45 9.31 7.66 9.16
CA HIS A 45 9.96 8.88 9.64
C HIS A 45 9.57 9.25 11.07
N ASN A 46 8.28 9.14 11.43
CA ASN A 46 7.77 9.70 12.70
C ASN A 46 7.65 8.67 13.83
N ARG A 47 7.56 7.37 13.50
CA ARG A 47 7.44 6.29 14.48
C ARG A 47 8.70 5.43 14.48
N PHE A 48 8.65 4.29 13.78
CA PHE A 48 9.77 3.37 13.62
C PHE A 48 9.66 2.67 12.27
N ARG A 49 10.78 2.51 11.56
CA ARG A 49 10.82 1.88 10.22
C ARG A 49 10.12 0.51 10.15
N PRO A 50 10.24 -0.40 11.13
CA PRO A 50 9.51 -1.67 11.10
C PRO A 50 7.98 -1.54 11.14
N ALA A 51 7.44 -0.42 11.65
CA ALA A 51 6.00 -0.19 11.74
C ALA A 51 5.36 0.13 10.38
N ALA A 52 6.14 0.55 9.38
CA ALA A 52 5.64 0.89 8.05
C ALA A 52 4.87 -0.27 7.39
N PRO A 53 5.46 -1.46 7.12
CA PRO A 53 4.72 -2.57 6.52
C PRO A 53 3.59 -3.10 7.43
N LEU A 54 3.77 -3.04 8.76
CA LEU A 54 2.74 -3.46 9.71
C LEU A 54 1.50 -2.54 9.66
N THR A 55 1.71 -1.24 9.43
CA THR A 55 0.62 -0.28 9.30
C THR A 55 -0.19 -0.55 8.02
N ALA A 56 0.48 -0.81 6.90
CA ALA A 56 -0.21 -1.18 5.65
C ALA A 56 -1.01 -2.48 5.80
N PHE A 57 -0.47 -3.47 6.51
CA PHE A 57 -1.20 -4.70 6.82
C PHE A 57 -2.45 -4.45 7.69
N VAL A 58 -2.34 -3.61 8.73
CA VAL A 58 -3.49 -3.27 9.59
C VAL A 58 -4.57 -2.50 8.82
N VAL A 59 -4.20 -1.59 7.91
CA VAL A 59 -5.16 -0.92 7.00
C VAL A 59 -5.93 -1.96 6.20
N GLY A 60 -5.24 -2.91 5.56
CA GLY A 60 -5.89 -3.98 4.80
C GLY A 60 -6.81 -4.83 5.68
N LEU A 61 -6.36 -5.20 6.87
CA LEU A 61 -7.14 -6.02 7.81
C LEU A 61 -8.41 -5.31 8.33
N ALA A 62 -8.37 -3.98 8.44
CA ALA A 62 -9.48 -3.16 8.94
C ALA A 62 -10.51 -2.78 7.85
N SER A 63 -10.26 -3.11 6.59
CA SER A 63 -11.03 -2.60 5.45
C SER A 63 -11.78 -3.72 4.74
N LYS A 64 -13.03 -3.46 4.33
CA LYS A 64 -13.79 -4.40 3.48
C LYS A 64 -13.55 -4.18 1.99
N ASP A 65 -13.20 -2.95 1.61
CA ASP A 65 -12.99 -2.52 0.23
C ASP A 65 -11.96 -1.38 0.16
N VAL A 66 -11.67 -0.94 -1.06
CA VAL A 66 -10.72 0.14 -1.37
C VAL A 66 -11.13 1.47 -0.75
N GLU A 67 -12.42 1.78 -0.66
CA GLU A 67 -12.90 3.06 -0.14
C GLU A 67 -12.77 3.12 1.38
N GLU A 68 -13.08 2.03 2.09
CA GLU A 68 -12.82 1.91 3.53
C GLU A 68 -11.31 1.93 3.82
N ALA A 69 -10.49 1.28 2.98
CA ALA A 69 -9.03 1.35 3.09
C ALA A 69 -8.49 2.76 2.89
N ARG A 70 -9.02 3.51 1.91
CA ARG A 70 -8.69 4.91 1.67
C ARG A 70 -9.03 5.78 2.87
N ALA A 71 -10.20 5.58 3.49
CA ALA A 71 -10.60 6.30 4.70
C ALA A 71 -9.67 5.98 5.88
N ASN A 72 -9.37 4.69 6.11
CA ASN A 72 -8.44 4.24 7.16
C ASN A 72 -7.02 4.82 6.96
N ILE A 73 -6.54 4.92 5.71
CA ILE A 73 -5.26 5.58 5.40
C ILE A 73 -5.30 7.05 5.81
N ALA A 74 -6.37 7.77 5.46
CA ALA A 74 -6.51 9.18 5.80
C ALA A 74 -6.48 9.41 7.32
N GLU A 75 -7.23 8.61 8.09
CA GLU A 75 -7.25 8.68 9.55
C GLU A 75 -5.86 8.43 10.15
N LEU A 76 -5.15 7.41 9.67
CA LEU A 76 -3.80 7.11 10.16
C LEU A 76 -2.77 8.17 9.75
N LYS A 77 -2.90 8.80 8.58
CA LYS A 77 -2.02 9.90 8.19
C LYS A 77 -2.15 11.09 9.13
N GLU A 78 -3.34 11.41 9.63
CA GLU A 78 -3.52 12.45 10.65
C GLU A 78 -2.90 12.06 11.99
N ALA A 79 -2.99 10.79 12.39
CA ALA A 79 -2.41 10.31 13.65
C ALA A 79 -0.88 10.14 13.65
N VAL A 80 -0.24 10.15 12.48
CA VAL A 80 1.20 9.98 12.28
C VAL A 80 1.93 11.32 12.13
N GLN A 81 1.22 12.40 11.80
CA GLN A 81 1.73 13.79 11.85
C GLN A 81 2.01 14.23 13.29
#